data_AF-A0A5C7VRS4-F1
#
_entry.id   AF-A0A5C7VRS4-F1
#
_cell.length_a   1.000
_cell.length_b   1.000
_cell.length_c   1.000
_cell.angle_alpha   90.00
_cell.angle_beta   90.00
_cell.angle_gamma   90.00
#
_symmetry.space_group_name_H-M   'P 1'
#
loop_
_entity.id
_entity.type
_entity.pdbx_description
1 polymer ?
#
loop_
_entity_poly.entity_id
_entity_poly.type
_entity_poly.pdbx_seq_one_letter_code
_entity_poly.pdbx_strand_id
1 'polypeptide(L)'
;SVPGSYTGKATNVKLQIDMSDFTPPNLPDGGNAPFYNDRIIAHEMVHAVMYRSMNIGSMFDPSGDQTWFMEGSAEFIHGADERLQSSISSVGIGGVMAKAATFGSAGAAWGGTSDDYSAAYSAVRYLHQVIKDNGGSGIKDVMVYLNQNQSATLSDAISAATGGLYATADAFNADFVAHGAAYIAGMNLTDTDTGAIGGSNADGGAIQTATSVISDTASRGGTNPLGGFNEIWENINAAAVGNNKQLQVGANKTDTMNVTFGAVNTAAMSIQSVDLVNNAGFATYMMDLALNHVNEERSKIGAQLNRLESVITNNNTSVESTVASRSRIQDADYAQETTTLTKTQIMQQAATAVLAQANTSPQMLMALLK
;
A
#
# COMPACT_ATOMS: atom_id res chain seq x y z
N SER A 1 -7.30 7.51 -5.19
CA SER A 1 -7.47 7.22 -6.63
C SER A 1 -8.86 6.66 -6.88
N VAL A 2 -9.51 7.04 -7.99
CA VAL A 2 -10.83 6.52 -8.40
C VAL A 2 -10.64 5.63 -9.64
N PRO A 3 -10.94 4.32 -9.59
CA PRO A 3 -10.87 3.47 -10.76
C PRO A 3 -12.09 3.66 -11.66
N GLY A 4 -11.92 3.96 -12.96
CA GLY A 4 -12.99 3.90 -13.96
C GLY A 4 -13.06 5.06 -14.96
N SER A 5 -13.93 4.94 -15.98
CA SER A 5 -14.22 5.99 -16.96
C SER A 5 -15.09 7.10 -16.34
N TYR A 6 -14.69 8.35 -16.54
CA TYR A 6 -15.24 9.56 -15.93
C TYR A 6 -16.64 9.91 -16.47
N THR A 7 -17.69 9.23 -16.04
CA THR A 7 -19.08 9.66 -16.30
C THR A 7 -19.91 9.53 -15.03
N GLY A 8 -20.25 10.65 -14.40
CA GLY A 8 -21.07 10.72 -13.19
C GLY A 8 -20.28 10.87 -11.89
N LYS A 9 -20.94 10.47 -10.79
CA LYS A 9 -20.37 10.48 -9.44
C LYS A 9 -19.40 9.32 -9.25
N ALA A 10 -18.29 9.56 -8.56
CA ALA A 10 -17.42 8.47 -8.14
C ALA A 10 -18.15 7.53 -7.16
N THR A 11 -18.02 6.23 -7.42
CA THR A 11 -18.40 5.16 -6.50
C THR A 11 -17.13 4.57 -5.91
N ASN A 12 -17.13 4.25 -4.61
CA ASN A 12 -15.98 3.66 -3.89
C ASN A 12 -14.73 4.57 -3.85
N VAL A 13 -14.91 5.86 -3.55
CA VAL A 13 -13.78 6.77 -3.26
C VAL A 13 -13.00 6.23 -2.07
N LYS A 14 -11.70 5.99 -2.26
CA LYS A 14 -10.77 5.59 -1.21
C LYS A 14 -9.77 6.72 -0.97
N LEU A 15 -9.74 7.22 0.26
CA LEU A 15 -8.65 8.04 0.78
C LEU A 15 -7.61 7.09 1.38
N GLN A 16 -6.40 7.10 0.84
CA GLN A 16 -5.26 6.38 1.39
C GLN A 16 -4.35 7.43 2.01
N ILE A 17 -4.14 7.33 3.32
CA ILE A 17 -3.25 8.23 4.03
C ILE A 17 -1.97 7.44 4.32
N ASP A 18 -0.85 7.86 3.72
CA ASP A 18 0.45 7.28 4.04
C ASP A 18 0.92 7.86 5.37
N MET A 19 0.73 7.09 6.45
CA MET A 19 1.08 7.54 7.79
C MET A 19 2.60 7.76 7.98
N SER A 20 3.45 7.31 7.05
CA SER A 20 4.90 7.57 7.13
C SER A 20 5.27 9.00 6.76
N ASP A 21 4.47 9.67 5.91
CA ASP A 21 4.62 11.09 5.58
C ASP A 21 4.05 12.00 6.68
N PHE A 22 3.14 11.46 7.49
CA PHE A 22 2.52 12.14 8.64
C PHE A 22 3.31 11.82 9.91
N THR A 23 4.54 12.32 10.02
CA THR A 23 5.31 12.21 11.26
C THR A 23 4.68 13.14 12.32
N PRO A 24 4.28 12.64 13.52
CA PRO A 24 3.60 13.48 14.51
C PRO A 24 4.59 14.02 15.54
N PRO A 25 5.04 15.28 15.46
CA PRO A 25 5.65 15.94 16.61
C PRO A 25 4.60 16.62 17.50
N ASN A 26 3.51 17.17 16.95
CA ASN A 26 2.61 18.07 17.67
C ASN A 26 1.13 17.79 17.37
N LEU A 27 0.47 17.03 18.25
CA LEU A 27 -1.00 17.01 18.33
C LEU A 27 -1.47 18.34 18.96
N PRO A 28 -2.67 18.85 18.62
CA PRO A 28 -3.73 18.19 17.85
C PRO A 28 -3.63 18.35 16.31
N ASP A 29 -3.00 19.41 15.80
CA ASP A 29 -3.00 19.80 14.38
C ASP A 29 -2.05 18.96 13.48
N GLY A 30 -1.22 18.12 14.11
CA GLY A 30 -0.33 17.19 13.45
C GLY A 30 0.86 17.84 12.75
N GLY A 31 1.30 19.04 13.13
CA GLY A 31 2.43 19.68 12.46
C GLY A 31 2.86 21.03 13.02
N ASN A 32 3.67 21.74 12.25
CA ASN A 32 4.08 23.14 12.47
C ASN A 32 4.17 23.83 11.11
N ALA A 33 4.04 25.15 11.09
CA ALA A 33 4.21 25.93 9.86
C ALA A 33 5.46 25.48 9.05
N PRO A 34 5.34 25.29 7.72
CA PRO A 34 4.14 25.52 6.90
C PRO A 34 3.20 24.31 6.76
N PHE A 35 3.46 23.18 7.43
CA PHE A 35 2.75 21.92 7.22
C PHE A 35 1.88 21.56 8.43
N TYR A 36 0.57 21.52 8.20
CA TYR A 36 -0.43 21.10 9.18
C TYR A 36 -1.25 19.95 8.57
N ASN A 37 -1.23 18.80 9.23
CA ASN A 37 -1.74 17.55 8.68
C ASN A 37 -3.26 17.56 8.54
N ASP A 38 -3.95 18.19 9.48
CA ASP A 38 -5.39 18.43 9.46
C ASP A 38 -5.83 19.22 8.21
N ARG A 39 -5.05 20.22 7.79
CA ARG A 39 -5.31 21.02 6.58
C ARG A 39 -5.07 20.23 5.30
N ILE A 40 -4.01 19.40 5.27
CA ILE A 40 -3.77 18.46 4.15
C ILE A 40 -4.93 17.46 4.04
N ILE A 41 -5.39 16.91 5.16
CA ILE A 41 -6.55 16.02 5.18
C ILE A 41 -7.81 16.76 4.73
N ALA A 42 -8.02 18.01 5.18
CA ALA A 42 -9.15 18.81 4.75
C ALA A 42 -9.14 19.05 3.22
N HIS A 43 -7.99 19.35 2.65
CA HIS A 43 -7.78 19.47 1.20
C HIS A 43 -8.24 18.19 0.47
N GLU A 44 -7.71 17.03 0.86
CA GLU A 44 -8.08 15.75 0.24
C GLU A 44 -9.56 15.36 0.44
N MET A 45 -10.14 15.77 1.57
CA MET A 45 -11.57 15.56 1.84
C MET A 45 -12.45 16.41 0.94
N VAL A 46 -12.02 17.60 0.51
CA VAL A 46 -12.74 18.39 -0.51
C VAL A 46 -12.81 17.61 -1.81
N HIS A 47 -11.69 17.05 -2.28
CA HIS A 47 -11.67 16.22 -3.48
C HIS A 47 -12.59 15.01 -3.36
N ALA A 48 -12.54 14.31 -2.22
CA ALA A 48 -13.42 13.17 -1.97
C ALA A 48 -14.91 13.55 -2.00
N VAL A 49 -15.28 14.70 -1.43
CA VAL A 49 -16.65 15.22 -1.45
C VAL A 49 -17.05 15.65 -2.85
N MET A 50 -16.20 16.37 -3.58
CA MET A 50 -16.45 16.77 -4.98
C MET A 50 -16.70 15.54 -5.85
N TYR A 51 -15.82 14.54 -5.76
CA TYR A 51 -15.95 13.29 -6.50
C TYR A 51 -17.24 12.54 -6.18
N ARG A 52 -17.72 12.61 -4.94
CA ARG A 52 -18.96 11.94 -4.52
C ARG A 52 -20.22 12.72 -4.85
N SER A 53 -20.18 14.05 -4.77
CA SER A 53 -21.35 14.93 -4.85
C SER A 53 -21.59 15.49 -6.25
N MET A 54 -20.56 15.55 -7.09
CA MET A 54 -20.61 16.19 -8.40
C MET A 54 -20.25 15.21 -9.53
N ASN A 55 -20.55 15.59 -10.77
CA ASN A 55 -20.21 14.77 -11.94
C ASN A 55 -18.82 15.13 -12.45
N ILE A 56 -17.87 14.24 -12.16
CA ILE A 56 -16.47 14.37 -12.56
C ILE A 56 -16.36 14.45 -14.09
N GLY A 57 -17.11 13.64 -14.82
CA GLY A 57 -17.08 13.62 -16.30
C GLY A 57 -17.51 14.91 -16.99
N SER A 58 -18.43 15.69 -16.40
CA SER A 58 -18.87 16.98 -16.94
C SER A 58 -18.18 18.19 -16.33
N MET A 59 -17.54 18.02 -15.16
CA MET A 59 -16.68 19.04 -14.54
C MET A 59 -15.29 19.06 -15.17
N PHE A 60 -14.78 17.91 -15.61
CA PHE A 60 -13.44 17.75 -16.18
C PHE A 60 -13.57 17.33 -17.64
N ASP A 61 -13.89 18.30 -18.50
CA ASP A 61 -13.70 18.14 -19.93
C ASP A 61 -12.19 17.87 -20.18
N PRO A 62 -11.80 16.67 -20.68
CA PRO A 62 -10.41 16.34 -20.91
C PRO A 62 -9.75 17.16 -22.03
N SER A 63 -10.50 18.06 -22.70
CA SER A 63 -9.97 19.01 -23.69
C SER A 63 -9.72 20.43 -23.16
N GLY A 64 -10.08 20.74 -21.90
CA GLY A 64 -9.98 22.10 -21.32
C GLY A 64 -9.82 22.11 -19.80
N ASP A 65 -8.80 21.41 -19.31
CA ASP A 65 -8.51 21.08 -17.90
C ASP A 65 -8.83 22.20 -16.89
N GLN A 66 -9.90 22.01 -16.10
CA GLN A 66 -10.36 22.93 -15.05
C GLN A 66 -9.79 22.57 -13.67
N THR A 67 -8.64 21.89 -13.63
CA THR A 67 -7.96 21.49 -12.38
C THR A 67 -7.74 22.67 -11.42
N TRP A 68 -7.54 23.88 -11.93
CA TRP A 68 -7.45 25.10 -11.10
C TRP A 68 -8.65 25.28 -10.16
N PHE A 69 -9.87 24.93 -10.59
CA PHE A 69 -11.05 25.11 -9.76
C PHE A 69 -11.10 24.07 -8.65
N MET A 70 -10.73 22.83 -8.96
CA MET A 70 -10.70 21.71 -8.01
C MET A 70 -9.65 21.98 -6.92
N GLU A 71 -8.40 22.23 -7.32
CA GLU A 71 -7.31 22.49 -6.39
C GLU A 71 -7.49 23.83 -5.66
N GLY A 72 -7.95 24.87 -6.37
CA GLY A 72 -8.19 26.18 -5.78
C GLY A 72 -9.31 26.16 -4.74
N SER A 73 -10.36 25.34 -4.96
CA SER A 73 -11.44 25.16 -3.99
C SER A 73 -10.98 24.35 -2.78
N ALA A 74 -10.13 23.34 -2.98
CA ALA A 74 -9.54 22.58 -1.89
C ALA A 74 -8.64 23.44 -1.00
N GLU A 75 -7.79 24.28 -1.61
CA GLU A 75 -6.98 25.27 -0.88
C GLU A 75 -7.85 26.35 -0.20
N PHE A 76 -8.93 26.81 -0.84
CA PHE A 76 -9.78 27.87 -0.27
C PHE A 76 -10.55 27.43 0.98
N ILE A 77 -10.90 26.15 1.12
CA ILE A 77 -11.63 25.66 2.29
C ILE A 77 -10.86 25.88 3.58
N HIS A 78 -9.54 25.64 3.58
CA HIS A 78 -8.69 25.85 4.76
C HIS A 78 -7.86 27.14 4.68
N GLY A 79 -7.91 27.86 3.56
CA GLY A 79 -7.11 29.04 3.30
C GLY A 79 -5.65 28.73 2.97
N ALA A 80 -5.01 29.54 2.13
CA ALA A 80 -3.64 29.34 1.69
C ALA A 80 -2.86 30.66 1.58
N ASP A 81 -3.22 31.66 2.39
CA ASP A 81 -2.61 32.99 2.37
C ASP A 81 -1.08 32.92 2.57
N GLU A 82 -0.59 32.02 3.43
CA GLU A 82 0.85 31.83 3.65
C GLU A 82 1.56 31.18 2.46
N ARG A 83 0.89 30.27 1.74
CA ARG A 83 1.41 29.67 0.51
C ARG A 83 1.51 30.74 -0.58
N LEU A 84 0.45 31.52 -0.75
CA LEU A 84 0.40 32.62 -1.70
C LEU A 84 1.47 33.68 -1.39
N GLN A 85 1.64 34.05 -0.12
CA GLN A 85 2.70 34.96 0.31
C GLN A 85 4.10 34.42 0.00
N SER A 86 4.33 33.12 0.22
CA SER A 86 5.60 32.47 -0.13
C SER A 86 5.84 32.49 -1.64
N SER A 87 4.83 32.18 -2.45
CA SER A 87 4.92 32.25 -3.92
C SER A 87 5.17 33.67 -4.41
N ILE A 88 4.49 34.68 -3.86
CA ILE A 88 4.75 36.10 -4.18
C ILE A 88 6.20 36.48 -3.83
N SER A 89 6.72 36.00 -2.69
CA SER A 89 8.11 36.25 -2.31
C SER A 89 9.12 35.58 -3.26
N SER A 90 8.74 34.46 -3.87
CA SER A 90 9.60 33.69 -4.78
C SER A 90 9.54 34.18 -6.24
N VAL A 91 8.34 34.39 -6.78
CA VAL A 91 8.11 34.66 -8.22
C VAL A 91 7.38 35.98 -8.49
N GLY A 92 7.01 36.72 -7.45
CA GLY A 92 6.19 37.93 -7.55
C GLY A 92 4.74 37.63 -7.93
N ILE A 93 3.86 38.63 -7.80
CA ILE A 93 2.46 38.53 -8.24
C ILE A 93 2.40 38.20 -9.74
N GLY A 94 3.29 38.77 -10.55
CA GLY A 94 3.36 38.48 -11.99
C GLY A 94 3.65 36.99 -12.28
N GLY A 95 4.51 36.34 -11.48
CA GLY A 95 4.78 34.91 -11.62
C GLY A 95 3.59 34.03 -11.25
N VAL A 96 2.86 34.39 -10.18
CA VAL A 96 1.60 33.71 -9.81
C VAL A 96 0.57 33.87 -10.92
N MET A 97 0.39 35.10 -11.45
CA MET A 97 -0.56 35.34 -12.54
C MET A 97 -0.16 34.68 -13.86
N ALA A 98 1.13 34.43 -14.09
CA ALA A 98 1.58 33.65 -15.25
C ALA A 98 1.08 32.20 -15.21
N LYS A 99 0.85 31.63 -14.01
CA LYS A 99 0.19 30.33 -13.85
C LYS A 99 -1.31 30.41 -14.14
N ALA A 100 -1.97 31.46 -13.65
CA ALA A 100 -3.39 31.69 -13.93
C ALA A 100 -3.69 31.85 -15.43
N ALA A 101 -2.75 32.42 -16.19
CA ALA A 101 -2.85 32.58 -17.64
C ALA A 101 -2.91 31.26 -18.43
N THR A 102 -2.64 30.12 -17.79
CA THR A 102 -2.68 28.80 -18.44
C THR A 102 -3.92 27.97 -18.07
N PHE A 103 -4.87 28.53 -17.32
CA PHE A 103 -6.07 27.82 -16.88
C PHE A 103 -7.06 27.53 -18.02
N GLY A 104 -7.78 26.41 -17.91
CA GLY A 104 -8.85 26.04 -18.83
C GLY A 104 -8.34 25.77 -20.25
N SER A 105 -9.02 26.34 -21.25
CA SER A 105 -8.66 26.12 -22.66
C SER A 105 -7.32 26.72 -23.09
N ALA A 106 -6.68 27.53 -22.23
CA ALA A 106 -5.31 27.99 -22.45
C ALA A 106 -4.26 26.85 -22.39
N GLY A 107 -4.62 25.69 -21.82
CA GLY A 107 -4.10 24.39 -22.25
C GLY A 107 -2.72 23.97 -21.76
N ALA A 108 -2.19 24.50 -20.64
CA ALA A 108 -1.03 23.89 -20.01
C ALA A 108 -1.44 22.78 -19.04
N ALA A 109 -0.70 21.67 -19.04
CA ALA A 109 -0.86 20.62 -18.03
C ALA A 109 -0.60 21.18 -16.63
N TRP A 110 -1.41 20.77 -15.66
CA TRP A 110 -1.24 21.14 -14.26
C TRP A 110 0.15 20.74 -13.74
N GLY A 111 0.95 21.72 -13.31
CA GLY A 111 2.34 21.50 -12.90
C GLY A 111 2.50 20.95 -11.49
N GLY A 112 1.46 21.04 -10.64
CA GLY A 112 1.51 20.60 -9.24
C GLY A 112 2.49 21.38 -8.36
N THR A 113 2.93 22.58 -8.80
CA THR A 113 3.85 23.43 -8.04
C THR A 113 3.09 24.33 -7.06
N SER A 114 3.76 24.81 -6.00
CA SER A 114 3.16 25.77 -5.06
C SER A 114 2.59 27.02 -5.74
N ASP A 115 3.17 27.44 -6.86
CA ASP A 115 2.69 28.58 -7.63
C ASP A 115 1.38 28.26 -8.39
N ASP A 116 1.22 27.01 -8.86
CA ASP A 116 -0.03 26.56 -9.49
C ASP A 116 -1.17 26.57 -8.46
N TYR A 117 -0.93 26.00 -7.27
CA TYR A 117 -1.89 26.03 -6.16
C TYR A 117 -2.22 27.46 -5.70
N SER A 118 -1.22 28.34 -5.61
CA SER A 118 -1.42 29.75 -5.21
C SER A 118 -2.25 30.53 -6.24
N ALA A 119 -2.04 30.29 -7.54
CA ALA A 119 -2.82 30.89 -8.61
C ALA A 119 -4.27 30.37 -8.61
N ALA A 120 -4.47 29.07 -8.38
CA ALA A 120 -5.78 28.45 -8.29
C ALA A 120 -6.57 28.94 -7.06
N TYR A 121 -5.91 29.00 -5.91
CA TYR A 121 -6.45 29.56 -4.67
C TYR A 121 -6.92 31.00 -4.85
N SER A 122 -6.05 31.85 -5.41
CA SER A 122 -6.38 33.26 -5.64
C SER A 122 -7.49 33.45 -6.68
N ALA A 123 -7.57 32.60 -7.72
CA ALA A 123 -8.68 32.59 -8.67
C ALA A 123 -10.01 32.25 -7.98
N VAL A 124 -10.05 31.20 -7.15
CA VAL A 124 -11.28 30.83 -6.44
C VAL A 124 -11.69 31.89 -5.42
N ARG A 125 -10.74 32.52 -4.70
CA ARG A 125 -11.00 33.68 -3.83
C ARG A 125 -11.59 34.86 -4.62
N TYR A 126 -11.04 35.16 -5.79
CA TYR A 126 -11.56 36.20 -6.67
C TYR A 126 -12.98 35.88 -7.16
N LEU A 127 -13.24 34.65 -7.64
CA LEU A 127 -14.57 34.20 -8.03
C LEU A 127 -15.58 34.30 -6.88
N HIS A 128 -15.18 33.88 -5.68
CA HIS A 128 -15.99 33.99 -4.47
C HIS A 128 -16.37 35.45 -4.20
N GLN A 129 -15.43 36.39 -4.30
CA GLN A 129 -15.72 37.81 -4.14
C GLN A 129 -16.66 38.33 -5.24
N VAL A 130 -16.39 38.01 -6.51
CA VAL A 130 -17.23 38.45 -7.63
C VAL A 130 -18.68 37.98 -7.47
N ILE A 131 -18.90 36.73 -7.07
CA ILE A 131 -20.26 36.21 -6.83
C ILE A 131 -20.94 36.99 -5.69
N LYS A 132 -20.22 37.28 -4.60
CA LYS A 132 -20.77 38.07 -3.48
C LYS A 132 -21.09 39.50 -3.87
N ASP A 133 -20.24 40.14 -4.67
CA ASP A 133 -20.48 41.49 -5.19
C ASP A 133 -21.70 41.54 -6.12
N ASN A 134 -22.04 40.42 -6.76
CA ASN A 134 -23.27 40.22 -7.54
C ASN A 134 -24.47 39.73 -6.69
N GLY A 135 -24.36 39.74 -5.37
CA GLY A 135 -25.45 39.41 -4.44
C GLY A 135 -25.62 37.92 -4.13
N GLY A 136 -24.68 37.06 -4.55
CA GLY A 136 -24.66 35.63 -4.24
C GLY A 136 -23.96 35.31 -2.90
N SER A 137 -23.84 34.01 -2.60
CA SER A 137 -23.17 33.46 -1.41
C SER A 137 -21.74 32.96 -1.67
N GLY A 138 -21.08 33.50 -2.70
CA GLY A 138 -19.73 33.13 -3.09
C GLY A 138 -19.65 31.74 -3.74
N ILE A 139 -18.51 31.07 -3.57
CA ILE A 139 -18.25 29.73 -4.15
C ILE A 139 -19.29 28.68 -3.79
N LYS A 140 -20.02 28.87 -2.67
CA LYS A 140 -21.12 27.99 -2.25
C LYS A 140 -22.18 27.85 -3.35
N ASP A 141 -22.48 28.92 -4.08
CA ASP A 141 -23.49 28.88 -5.14
C ASP A 141 -23.07 27.97 -6.29
N VAL A 142 -21.78 28.02 -6.68
CA VAL A 142 -21.19 27.12 -7.68
C VAL A 142 -21.27 25.67 -7.22
N MET A 143 -20.84 25.39 -5.98
CA MET A 143 -20.83 24.03 -5.43
C MET A 143 -22.23 23.43 -5.29
N VAL A 144 -23.20 24.23 -4.83
CA VAL A 144 -24.60 23.82 -4.69
C VAL A 144 -25.21 23.55 -6.07
N TYR A 145 -24.94 24.41 -7.05
CA TYR A 145 -25.41 24.23 -8.42
C TYR A 145 -24.90 22.93 -9.03
N LEU A 146 -23.60 22.64 -8.90
CA LEU A 146 -22.97 21.41 -9.42
C LEU A 146 -23.52 20.14 -8.76
N ASN A 147 -23.80 20.19 -7.45
CA ASN A 147 -24.39 19.06 -6.73
C ASN A 147 -25.84 18.78 -7.20
N GLN A 148 -26.61 19.83 -7.45
CA GLN A 148 -28.01 19.73 -7.88
C GLN A 148 -28.16 19.38 -9.37
N ASN A 149 -27.20 19.79 -10.21
CA ASN A 149 -27.27 19.66 -11.67
C ASN A 149 -26.14 18.77 -12.19
N GLN A 150 -26.27 17.45 -12.01
CA GLN A 150 -25.20 16.50 -12.33
C GLN A 150 -24.83 16.42 -13.82
N SER A 151 -25.60 16.99 -14.74
CA SER A 151 -25.22 17.06 -16.17
C SER A 151 -24.56 18.38 -16.54
N ALA A 152 -24.51 19.34 -15.62
CA ALA A 152 -23.94 20.65 -15.86
C ALA A 152 -22.42 20.64 -15.83
N THR A 153 -21.83 21.60 -16.53
CA THR A 153 -20.40 21.90 -16.56
C THR A 153 -20.05 22.96 -15.52
N LEU A 154 -18.75 23.17 -15.28
CA LEU A 154 -18.29 24.29 -14.47
C LEU A 154 -18.73 25.65 -15.07
N SER A 155 -18.74 25.76 -16.40
CA SER A 155 -19.22 26.96 -17.11
C SER A 155 -20.69 27.25 -16.80
N ASP A 156 -21.55 26.24 -16.78
CA ASP A 156 -22.97 26.41 -16.42
C ASP A 156 -23.12 26.89 -14.98
N ALA A 157 -22.31 26.34 -14.07
CA ALA A 157 -22.34 26.70 -12.65
C ALA A 157 -21.83 28.12 -12.38
N ILE A 158 -20.74 28.52 -13.03
CA ILE A 158 -20.20 29.89 -12.95
C ILE A 158 -21.20 30.89 -13.54
N SER A 159 -21.77 30.58 -14.71
CA SER A 159 -22.79 31.42 -15.34
C SER A 159 -24.00 31.60 -14.43
N ALA A 160 -24.51 30.52 -13.84
CA ALA A 160 -25.62 30.59 -12.89
C ALA A 160 -25.27 31.39 -11.62
N ALA A 161 -24.11 31.10 -11.00
CA ALA A 161 -23.70 31.73 -9.73
C ALA A 161 -23.37 33.23 -9.89
N THR A 162 -22.93 33.66 -11.06
CA THR A 162 -22.57 35.06 -11.34
C THR A 162 -23.71 35.84 -12.00
N GLY A 163 -24.92 35.27 -12.11
CA GLY A 163 -26.04 35.91 -12.78
C GLY A 163 -25.80 36.16 -14.28
N GLY A 164 -24.94 35.37 -14.90
CA GLY A 164 -24.56 35.48 -16.31
C GLY A 164 -23.42 36.45 -16.61
N LEU A 165 -22.75 37.02 -15.60
CA LEU A 165 -21.59 37.91 -15.81
C LEU A 165 -20.48 37.21 -16.60
N TYR A 166 -20.22 35.93 -16.29
CA TYR A 166 -19.34 35.09 -17.09
C TYR A 166 -20.12 33.93 -17.70
N ALA A 167 -20.19 33.88 -19.01
CA ALA A 167 -20.87 32.80 -19.73
C ALA A 167 -20.13 31.45 -19.62
N THR A 168 -18.81 31.48 -19.37
CA THR A 168 -17.96 30.29 -19.29
C THR A 168 -16.88 30.44 -18.22
N ALA A 169 -16.29 29.31 -17.81
CA ALA A 169 -15.11 29.32 -16.93
C ALA A 169 -13.92 30.06 -17.57
N ASP A 170 -13.73 29.96 -18.89
CA ASP A 170 -12.67 30.67 -19.59
C ASP A 170 -12.90 32.19 -19.63
N ALA A 171 -14.17 32.64 -19.72
CA ALA A 171 -14.50 34.06 -19.62
C ALA A 171 -14.15 34.62 -18.24
N PHE A 172 -14.40 33.84 -17.18
CA PHE A 172 -13.94 34.15 -15.83
C PHE A 172 -12.41 34.17 -15.75
N ASN A 173 -11.72 33.14 -16.28
CA ASN A 173 -10.26 33.06 -16.25
C ASN A 173 -9.62 34.26 -16.94
N ALA A 174 -10.17 34.71 -18.08
CA ALA A 174 -9.69 35.90 -18.79
C ALA A 174 -9.83 37.18 -17.94
N ASP A 175 -10.95 37.32 -17.22
CA ASP A 175 -11.16 38.43 -16.30
C ASP A 175 -10.19 38.38 -15.11
N PHE A 176 -9.98 37.20 -14.53
CA PHE A 176 -9.01 37.01 -13.46
C PHE A 176 -7.58 37.28 -13.94
N VAL A 177 -7.19 36.90 -15.15
CA VAL A 177 -5.88 37.26 -15.72
C VAL A 177 -5.72 38.77 -15.86
N ALA A 178 -6.79 39.49 -16.21
CA ALA A 178 -6.76 40.94 -16.37
C ALA A 178 -6.71 41.69 -15.02
N HIS A 179 -7.41 41.21 -13.99
CA HIS A 179 -7.64 41.95 -12.74
C HIS A 179 -7.04 41.30 -11.49
N GLY A 180 -6.66 40.03 -11.57
CA GLY A 180 -6.20 39.21 -10.44
C GLY A 180 -4.93 39.74 -9.78
N ALA A 181 -4.02 40.35 -10.54
CA ALA A 181 -2.83 40.97 -9.97
C ALA A 181 -3.17 42.09 -8.97
N ALA A 182 -4.16 42.93 -9.32
CA ALA A 182 -4.62 44.01 -8.45
C ALA A 182 -5.39 43.47 -7.25
N TYR A 183 -6.20 42.42 -7.46
CA TYR A 183 -6.89 41.72 -6.38
C TYR A 183 -5.91 41.14 -5.35
N ILE A 184 -4.91 40.38 -5.80
CA ILE A 184 -3.88 39.78 -4.94
C ILE A 184 -3.12 40.88 -4.17
N ALA A 185 -2.78 41.98 -4.82
CA ALA A 185 -2.10 43.10 -4.17
C ALA A 185 -2.94 43.77 -3.06
N GLY A 186 -4.28 43.65 -3.12
CA GLY A 186 -5.20 44.15 -2.10
C GLY A 186 -5.49 43.17 -0.97
N MET A 187 -5.03 41.91 -1.06
CA MET A 187 -5.24 40.91 0.00
C MET A 187 -4.36 41.22 1.21
N ASN A 188 -4.91 41.02 2.42
CA ASN A 188 -4.11 40.96 3.63
C ASN A 188 -3.52 39.56 3.77
N LEU A 189 -2.22 39.40 3.53
CA LEU A 189 -1.52 38.11 3.61
C LEU A 189 -0.52 38.06 4.79
N THR A 190 -0.55 39.07 5.67
CA THR A 190 0.48 39.27 6.70
C THR A 190 -0.02 39.06 8.12
N ASP A 191 -1.33 38.87 8.29
CA ASP A 191 -1.91 38.56 9.58
C ASP A 191 -1.91 37.04 9.83
N THR A 192 -2.59 36.63 10.90
CA THR A 192 -2.67 35.23 11.30
C THR A 192 -3.81 34.46 10.64
N ASP A 193 -4.68 35.13 9.89
CA ASP A 193 -5.81 34.50 9.20
C ASP A 193 -5.29 33.79 7.94
N THR A 194 -5.77 32.58 7.68
CA THR A 194 -5.31 31.78 6.52
C THR A 194 -6.02 32.17 5.23
N GLY A 195 -7.05 33.02 5.30
CA GLY A 195 -7.87 33.36 4.14
C GLY A 195 -8.88 32.29 3.77
N ALA A 196 -9.19 31.39 4.70
CA ALA A 196 -10.19 30.35 4.54
C ALA A 196 -11.58 30.93 4.30
N ILE A 197 -12.43 30.15 3.63
CA ILE A 197 -13.85 30.47 3.53
C ILE A 197 -14.48 30.60 4.94
N GLY A 198 -15.29 31.64 5.14
CA GLY A 198 -15.86 32.03 6.43
C GLY A 198 -14.89 32.75 7.38
N GLY A 199 -13.60 32.86 7.01
CA GLY A 199 -12.57 33.55 7.79
C GLY A 199 -12.64 35.08 7.68
N SER A 200 -11.78 35.76 8.43
CA SER A 200 -11.76 37.23 8.50
C SER A 200 -11.39 37.84 7.14
N ASN A 201 -10.35 37.32 6.47
CA ASN A 201 -9.85 37.92 5.22
C ASN A 201 -10.72 37.62 3.99
N ALA A 202 -11.49 36.53 3.98
CA ALA A 202 -12.35 36.16 2.85
C ALA A 202 -13.81 36.64 3.04
N ASP A 203 -14.33 36.55 4.26
CA ASP A 203 -15.76 36.72 4.53
C ASP A 203 -16.09 37.73 5.65
N GLY A 204 -15.08 38.30 6.31
CA GLY A 204 -15.29 39.18 7.47
C GLY A 204 -15.77 38.43 8.71
N GLY A 205 -15.54 37.11 8.77
CA GLY A 205 -15.86 36.28 9.92
C GLY A 205 -14.81 36.37 11.03
N ALA A 206 -14.77 35.34 11.89
CA ALA A 206 -13.72 35.22 12.89
C ALA A 206 -12.36 34.92 12.24
N ILE A 207 -11.27 35.32 12.89
CA ILE A 207 -9.92 34.97 12.45
C ILE A 207 -9.77 33.44 12.47
N GLN A 208 -9.41 32.86 11.33
CA GLN A 208 -9.11 31.45 11.17
C GLN A 208 -7.62 31.26 10.98
N THR A 209 -6.95 30.76 12.01
CA THR A 209 -5.51 30.48 11.97
C THR A 209 -5.22 29.10 11.40
N ALA A 210 -3.95 28.82 11.10
CA ALA A 210 -3.53 27.52 10.59
C ALA A 210 -3.85 26.34 11.53
N THR A 211 -4.11 26.59 12.83
CA THR A 211 -4.49 25.60 13.84
C THR A 211 -5.93 25.73 14.33
N SER A 212 -6.74 26.62 13.74
CA SER A 212 -8.13 26.81 14.16
C SER A 212 -9.13 26.68 13.02
N VAL A 213 -8.64 26.77 11.77
CA VAL A 213 -9.47 26.70 10.57
C VAL A 213 -10.19 25.36 10.43
N ILE A 214 -9.52 24.27 10.78
CA ILE A 214 -10.15 22.98 10.96
C ILE A 214 -10.36 22.82 12.46
N SER A 215 -11.63 22.81 12.89
CA SER A 215 -11.92 22.64 14.31
C SER A 215 -11.50 21.25 14.76
N ASP A 216 -10.65 21.21 15.79
CA ASP A 216 -10.41 20.02 16.62
C ASP A 216 -11.71 19.59 17.30
N THR A 217 -12.57 18.93 16.54
CA THR A 217 -13.70 18.25 17.14
C THR A 217 -13.09 17.05 17.85
N ALA A 218 -13.01 17.10 19.18
CA ALA A 218 -12.83 15.91 19.98
C ALA A 218 -13.79 14.87 19.40
N SER A 219 -13.23 13.78 18.85
CA SER A 219 -13.92 12.66 18.19
C SER A 219 -15.41 12.66 18.52
N ARG A 220 -16.29 12.82 17.51
CA ARG A 220 -17.76 12.84 17.68
C ARG A 220 -18.22 11.87 18.78
N GLY A 221 -18.29 12.36 20.02
CA GLY A 221 -18.76 11.62 21.20
C GLY A 221 -17.81 10.72 22.02
N GLY A 222 -16.46 10.74 21.92
CA GLY A 222 -15.62 10.03 22.92
C GLY A 222 -14.28 9.44 22.45
N THR A 223 -13.85 8.32 23.05
CA THR A 223 -12.56 7.64 22.78
C THR A 223 -12.50 6.88 21.44
N ASN A 224 -13.50 7.05 20.57
CA ASN A 224 -13.58 6.32 19.30
C ASN A 224 -13.50 7.28 18.10
N PRO A 225 -12.30 7.72 17.70
CA PRO A 225 -12.09 8.62 16.55
C PRO A 225 -12.62 8.07 15.22
N LEU A 226 -12.96 6.78 15.17
CA LEU A 226 -13.44 6.08 13.98
C LEU A 226 -14.98 5.97 13.92
N GLY A 227 -15.69 6.50 14.93
CA GLY A 227 -17.15 6.52 14.99
C GLY A 227 -17.78 7.22 13.79
N GLY A 228 -18.38 6.45 12.88
CA GLY A 228 -19.04 6.94 11.67
C GLY A 228 -18.35 6.56 10.35
N PHE A 229 -17.17 5.95 10.41
CA PHE A 229 -16.51 5.35 9.26
C PHE A 229 -16.85 3.85 9.18
N ASN A 230 -17.10 3.34 7.98
CA ASN A 230 -17.15 1.90 7.75
C ASN A 230 -15.71 1.39 7.64
N GLU A 231 -15.16 1.01 8.79
CA GLU A 231 -13.80 0.55 8.89
C GLU A 231 -13.67 -0.89 8.39
N ILE A 232 -12.89 -1.07 7.33
CA ILE A 232 -12.54 -2.39 6.80
C ILE A 232 -11.04 -2.57 7.08
N TRP A 233 -10.74 -3.13 8.24
CA TRP A 233 -9.41 -3.65 8.50
C TRP A 233 -9.13 -4.80 7.54
N GLU A 234 -7.88 -4.90 7.07
CA GLU A 234 -7.47 -6.10 6.36
C GLU A 234 -7.74 -7.31 7.25
N ASN A 235 -8.46 -8.29 6.71
CA ASN A 235 -8.70 -9.54 7.40
C ASN A 235 -7.37 -10.30 7.43
N ILE A 236 -6.55 -10.03 8.45
CA ILE A 236 -5.40 -10.85 8.77
C ILE A 236 -6.00 -12.18 9.21
N ASN A 237 -6.11 -13.12 8.25
CA ASN A 237 -6.62 -14.45 8.50
C ASN A 237 -5.97 -14.97 9.79
N ALA A 238 -6.78 -15.18 10.82
CA ALA A 238 -6.32 -15.83 12.03
C ALA A 238 -5.78 -17.20 11.60
N ALA A 239 -4.45 -17.36 11.58
CA ALA A 239 -3.87 -18.67 11.37
C ALA A 239 -4.48 -19.59 12.43
N ALA A 240 -5.17 -20.64 11.97
CA ALA A 240 -5.92 -21.53 12.83
C ALA A 240 -5.03 -22.03 13.99
N VAL A 241 -5.60 -22.01 15.20
CA VAL A 241 -4.93 -22.46 16.42
C VAL A 241 -4.61 -23.95 16.30
N GLY A 242 -3.34 -24.30 16.50
CA GLY A 242 -2.89 -25.69 16.61
C GLY A 242 -2.74 -26.39 15.26
N ASN A 243 -1.63 -26.12 14.57
CA ASN A 243 -1.22 -26.94 13.44
C ASN A 243 -0.40 -28.14 13.94
N ASN A 244 -1.08 -29.14 14.51
CA ASN A 244 -0.44 -30.43 14.73
C ASN A 244 -0.13 -31.04 13.36
N LYS A 245 1.16 -31.15 13.04
CA LYS A 245 1.66 -31.86 11.86
C LYS A 245 2.35 -33.12 12.34
N GLN A 246 2.12 -34.21 11.62
CA GLN A 246 2.86 -35.44 11.82
C GLN A 246 3.85 -35.58 10.68
N LEU A 247 5.12 -35.68 11.03
CA LEU A 247 6.20 -35.98 10.09
C LEU A 247 6.42 -37.49 10.08
N GLN A 248 6.43 -38.08 8.89
CA GLN A 248 6.93 -39.44 8.71
C GLN A 248 8.46 -39.35 8.71
N VAL A 249 9.10 -39.97 9.70
CA VAL A 249 10.55 -39.80 9.95
C VAL A 249 11.32 -41.11 9.84
N GLY A 250 10.68 -42.22 9.49
CA GLY A 250 11.35 -43.51 9.23
C GLY A 250 10.66 -44.33 8.16
N ALA A 251 11.17 -45.54 7.92
CA ALA A 251 10.70 -46.42 6.86
C ALA A 251 9.39 -47.15 7.19
N ASN A 252 9.11 -47.39 8.48
CA ASN A 252 7.89 -48.09 8.89
C ASN A 252 6.75 -47.11 9.12
N LYS A 253 5.51 -47.56 8.86
CA LYS A 253 4.28 -46.76 9.03
C LYS A 253 4.14 -46.08 10.41
N THR A 254 4.78 -46.61 11.45
CA THR A 254 4.68 -46.09 12.82
C THR A 254 5.80 -45.13 13.20
N ASP A 255 6.84 -45.01 12.37
CA ASP A 255 8.00 -44.15 12.60
C ASP A 255 7.66 -42.69 12.31
N THR A 256 6.94 -42.08 13.26
CA THR A 256 6.36 -40.74 13.12
C THR A 256 6.82 -39.81 14.23
N MET A 257 6.87 -38.52 13.92
CA MET A 257 7.14 -37.44 14.87
C MET A 257 6.00 -36.42 14.81
N ASN A 258 5.35 -36.19 15.95
CA ASN A 258 4.36 -35.13 16.07
C ASN A 258 5.06 -33.79 16.33
N VAL A 259 4.68 -32.79 15.55
CA VAL A 259 5.17 -31.42 15.59
C VAL A 259 3.96 -30.54 15.86
N THR A 260 4.00 -29.82 16.97
CA THR A 260 2.93 -28.89 17.38
C THR A 260 3.50 -27.49 17.40
N PHE A 261 2.79 -26.58 16.74
CA PHE A 261 3.03 -25.14 16.79
C PHE A 261 1.83 -24.46 17.43
N GLY A 262 2.07 -23.65 18.45
CA GLY A 262 1.09 -22.70 18.97
C GLY A 262 0.80 -21.59 17.96
N ALA A 263 -0.36 -20.98 18.07
CA ALA A 263 -0.68 -19.80 17.27
C ALA A 263 0.13 -18.59 17.76
N VAL A 264 0.74 -17.86 16.83
CA VAL A 264 1.41 -16.59 17.08
C VAL A 264 0.71 -15.52 16.25
N ASN A 265 -0.33 -14.94 16.83
CA ASN A 265 -1.08 -13.83 16.27
C ASN A 265 -1.63 -12.96 17.41
N THR A 266 -2.13 -11.78 17.09
CA THR A 266 -2.59 -10.80 18.09
C THR A 266 -3.70 -11.36 18.99
N ALA A 267 -4.56 -12.25 18.47
CA ALA A 267 -5.61 -12.92 19.25
C ALA A 267 -5.01 -13.91 20.26
N ALA A 268 -4.15 -14.80 19.77
CA ALA A 268 -3.50 -15.84 20.58
C ALA A 268 -2.58 -15.23 21.65
N MET A 269 -1.99 -14.07 21.35
CA MET A 269 -1.16 -13.29 22.27
C MET A 269 -1.99 -12.33 23.15
N SER A 270 -3.31 -12.28 22.97
CA SER A 270 -4.24 -11.39 23.71
C SER A 270 -3.93 -9.89 23.59
N ILE A 271 -3.31 -9.44 22.49
CA ILE A 271 -2.90 -8.05 22.28
C ILE A 271 -3.78 -7.28 21.27
N GLN A 272 -4.96 -7.80 20.93
CA GLN A 272 -5.86 -7.15 19.95
C GLN A 272 -6.46 -5.82 20.42
N SER A 273 -6.60 -5.63 21.73
CA SER A 273 -7.31 -4.48 22.31
C SER A 273 -6.50 -3.84 23.44
N VAL A 274 -5.19 -3.75 23.24
CA VAL A 274 -4.30 -3.10 24.21
C VAL A 274 -4.56 -1.59 24.20
N ASP A 275 -4.87 -1.04 25.37
CA ASP A 275 -5.07 0.40 25.55
C ASP A 275 -3.78 1.06 26.05
N LEU A 276 -3.10 1.77 25.14
CA LEU A 276 -1.87 2.50 25.43
C LEU A 276 -2.12 3.87 26.09
N VAL A 277 -3.35 4.39 26.03
CA VAL A 277 -3.68 5.75 26.45
C VAL A 277 -4.16 5.77 27.89
N ASN A 278 -5.14 4.93 28.22
CA ASN A 278 -5.74 4.93 29.56
C ASN A 278 -5.12 3.87 30.48
N ASN A 279 -4.40 2.87 29.94
CA ASN A 279 -3.87 1.76 30.74
C ASN A 279 -2.49 1.28 30.28
N ALA A 280 -1.57 2.23 30.06
CA ALA A 280 -0.21 1.96 29.59
C ALA A 280 0.56 0.92 30.42
N GLY A 281 0.38 0.90 31.75
CA GLY A 281 1.03 -0.10 32.62
C GLY A 281 0.54 -1.53 32.35
N PHE A 282 -0.77 -1.70 32.15
CA PHE A 282 -1.33 -2.99 31.75
C PHE A 282 -0.93 -3.34 30.31
N ALA A 283 -0.81 -2.36 29.42
CA ALA A 283 -0.31 -2.56 28.07
C ALA A 283 1.11 -3.15 28.05
N THR A 284 2.04 -2.59 28.84
CA THR A 284 3.40 -3.14 28.97
C THR A 284 3.37 -4.58 29.48
N TYR A 285 2.57 -4.87 30.51
CA TYR A 285 2.41 -6.23 31.02
C TYR A 285 1.90 -7.21 29.96
N MET A 286 0.90 -6.82 29.16
CA MET A 286 0.39 -7.63 28.07
C MET A 286 1.44 -7.87 26.99
N MET A 287 2.30 -6.89 26.69
CA MET A 287 3.42 -7.06 25.76
C MET A 287 4.47 -8.03 26.29
N ASP A 288 4.79 -8.01 27.58
CA ASP A 288 5.71 -8.97 28.20
C ASP A 288 5.16 -10.40 28.11
N LEU A 289 3.87 -10.60 28.39
CA LEU A 289 3.22 -11.91 28.21
C LEU A 289 3.26 -12.38 26.76
N ALA A 290 3.00 -11.47 25.82
CA ALA A 290 3.05 -11.76 24.40
C ALA A 290 4.46 -12.17 23.94
N LEU A 291 5.51 -11.48 24.42
CA LEU A 291 6.91 -11.83 24.15
C LEU A 291 7.28 -13.19 24.77
N ASN A 292 6.82 -13.48 25.98
CA ASN A 292 7.03 -14.78 26.63
C ASN A 292 6.41 -15.92 25.81
N HIS A 293 5.18 -15.73 25.33
CA HIS A 293 4.51 -16.71 24.44
C HIS A 293 5.33 -16.97 23.17
N VAL A 294 5.83 -15.92 22.51
CA VAL A 294 6.70 -16.06 21.33
C VAL A 294 7.97 -16.84 21.66
N ASN A 295 8.60 -16.54 22.80
CA ASN A 295 9.82 -17.22 23.23
C ASN A 295 9.57 -18.71 23.55
N GLU A 296 8.44 -19.04 24.17
CA GLU A 296 8.03 -20.42 24.40
C GLU A 296 7.85 -21.20 23.10
N GLU A 297 7.18 -20.61 22.11
CA GLU A 297 7.00 -21.26 20.81
C GLU A 297 8.35 -21.44 20.08
N ARG A 298 9.25 -20.44 20.11
CA ARG A 298 10.61 -20.60 19.56
C ARG A 298 11.40 -21.71 20.26
N SER A 299 11.25 -21.85 21.56
CA SER A 299 11.87 -22.92 22.35
C SER A 299 11.37 -24.31 21.93
N LYS A 300 10.05 -24.47 21.78
CA LYS A 300 9.43 -25.73 21.30
C LYS A 300 9.94 -26.11 19.90
N ILE A 301 10.02 -25.14 18.99
CA ILE A 301 10.56 -25.35 17.64
C ILE A 301 12.02 -25.80 17.70
N GLY A 302 12.85 -25.14 18.49
CA GLY A 302 14.26 -25.52 18.67
C GLY A 302 14.41 -26.96 19.19
N ALA A 303 13.61 -27.36 20.17
CA ALA A 303 13.61 -28.73 20.69
C ALA A 303 13.19 -29.77 19.62
N GLN A 304 12.19 -29.45 18.81
CA GLN A 304 11.75 -30.31 17.70
C GLN A 304 12.83 -30.44 16.62
N LEU A 305 13.54 -29.35 16.28
CA LEU A 305 14.66 -29.37 15.34
C LEU A 305 15.81 -30.27 15.82
N ASN A 306 16.21 -30.15 17.09
CA ASN A 306 17.24 -31.03 17.67
C ASN A 306 16.85 -32.52 17.58
N ARG A 307 15.57 -32.82 17.81
CA ARG A 307 15.07 -34.19 17.71
C ARG A 307 15.06 -34.67 16.25
N LEU A 308 14.70 -33.80 15.30
CA LEU A 308 14.72 -34.13 13.87
C LEU A 308 16.15 -34.41 13.39
N GLU A 309 17.13 -33.61 13.81
CA GLU A 309 18.55 -33.84 13.52
C GLU A 309 19.01 -35.21 14.02
N SER A 310 18.66 -35.59 15.24
CA SER A 310 18.99 -36.92 15.77
C SER A 310 18.37 -38.06 14.97
N VAL A 311 17.12 -37.89 14.49
CA VAL A 311 16.47 -38.89 13.64
C VAL A 311 17.15 -38.98 12.27
N ILE A 312 17.55 -37.85 11.68
CA ILE A 312 18.31 -37.81 10.42
C ILE A 312 19.63 -38.57 10.57
N THR A 313 20.39 -38.32 11.64
CA THR A 313 21.65 -39.02 11.89
C THR A 313 21.44 -40.54 12.01
N ASN A 314 20.42 -40.97 12.76
CA ASN A 314 20.12 -42.40 12.92
C ASN A 314 19.70 -43.06 11.59
N ASN A 315 18.85 -42.38 10.80
CA ASN A 315 18.43 -42.87 9.50
C ASN A 315 19.61 -43.02 8.53
N ASN A 316 20.55 -42.07 8.52
CA ASN A 316 21.76 -42.17 7.69
C ASN A 316 22.59 -43.39 8.07
N THR A 317 22.82 -43.64 9.35
CA THR A 317 23.51 -44.86 9.82
C THR A 317 22.79 -46.15 9.42
N SER A 318 21.45 -46.15 9.50
CA SER A 318 20.62 -47.28 9.08
C SER A 318 20.68 -47.51 7.56
N VAL A 319 20.70 -46.45 6.75
CA VAL A 319 20.89 -46.50 5.30
C VAL A 319 22.26 -47.07 4.96
N GLU A 320 23.34 -46.58 5.56
CA GLU A 320 24.70 -47.10 5.35
C GLU A 320 24.79 -48.59 5.67
N SER A 321 24.22 -49.01 6.80
CA SER A 321 24.20 -50.42 7.23
C SER A 321 23.39 -51.31 6.28
N THR A 322 22.27 -50.81 5.78
CA THR A 322 21.40 -51.53 4.84
C THR A 322 22.03 -51.64 3.46
N VAL A 323 22.64 -50.56 2.96
CA VAL A 323 23.39 -50.55 1.70
C VAL A 323 24.58 -51.52 1.77
N ALA A 324 25.35 -51.51 2.85
CA ALA A 324 26.45 -52.45 3.06
C ALA A 324 25.97 -53.91 3.11
N SER A 325 24.83 -54.17 3.76
CA SER A 325 24.25 -55.52 3.83
C SER A 325 23.71 -55.99 2.48
N ARG A 326 23.08 -55.09 1.72
CA ARG A 326 22.62 -55.36 0.36
C ARG A 326 23.80 -55.62 -0.57
N SER A 327 24.87 -54.84 -0.47
CA SER A 327 26.11 -55.03 -1.24
C SER A 327 26.69 -56.43 -0.99
N ARG A 328 26.79 -56.88 0.27
CA ARG A 328 27.23 -58.26 0.58
C ARG A 328 26.36 -59.37 -0.03
N ILE A 329 25.08 -59.12 -0.31
CA ILE A 329 24.15 -60.12 -0.85
C ILE A 329 24.11 -60.08 -2.38
N GLN A 330 24.08 -58.88 -2.96
CA GLN A 330 23.87 -58.68 -4.40
C GLN A 330 25.19 -58.55 -5.17
N ASP A 331 26.21 -58.00 -4.54
CA ASP A 331 27.49 -57.77 -5.19
C ASP A 331 28.35 -59.03 -5.00
N ALA A 332 28.77 -59.62 -6.11
CA ALA A 332 29.71 -60.74 -6.08
C ALA A 332 31.10 -60.22 -5.69
N ASP A 333 31.82 -60.97 -4.85
CA ASP A 333 33.24 -60.73 -4.65
C ASP A 333 33.97 -61.00 -5.98
N TYR A 334 34.34 -59.91 -6.66
CA TYR A 334 34.97 -59.94 -7.97
C TYR A 334 36.22 -60.83 -7.98
N ALA A 335 36.96 -60.90 -6.87
CA ALA A 335 38.16 -61.73 -6.78
C ALA A 335 37.82 -63.23 -6.78
N GLN A 336 36.77 -63.62 -6.07
CA GLN A 336 36.33 -65.02 -5.98
C GLN A 336 35.66 -65.50 -7.28
N GLU A 337 34.79 -64.67 -7.85
CA GLU A 337 34.07 -64.99 -9.08
C GLU A 337 35.04 -65.11 -10.27
N THR A 338 36.00 -64.18 -10.37
CA THR A 338 37.05 -64.24 -11.42
C THR A 338 37.90 -65.50 -11.27
N THR A 339 38.29 -65.88 -10.04
CA THR A 339 39.06 -67.12 -9.81
C THR A 339 38.27 -68.35 -10.24
N THR A 340 36.97 -68.39 -9.93
CA THR A 340 36.08 -69.51 -10.30
C THR A 340 35.87 -69.57 -11.81
N LEU A 341 35.71 -68.42 -12.47
CA LEU A 341 35.64 -68.31 -13.92
C LEU A 341 36.93 -68.80 -14.57
N THR A 342 38.09 -68.32 -14.13
CA THR A 342 39.40 -68.74 -14.64
C THR A 342 39.62 -70.23 -14.42
N LYS A 343 39.29 -70.77 -13.23
CA LYS A 343 39.37 -72.21 -12.95
C LYS A 343 38.48 -73.01 -13.90
N THR A 344 37.24 -72.56 -14.12
CA THR A 344 36.29 -73.21 -15.03
C THR A 344 36.79 -73.18 -16.48
N GLN A 345 37.36 -72.07 -16.94
CA GLN A 345 37.96 -71.95 -18.26
C GLN A 345 39.16 -72.90 -18.44
N ILE A 346 40.06 -72.98 -17.44
CA ILE A 346 41.18 -73.93 -17.44
C ILE A 346 40.68 -75.37 -17.46
N MET A 347 39.67 -75.71 -16.65
CA MET A 347 39.08 -77.06 -16.66
C MET A 347 38.42 -77.40 -18.00
N GLN A 348 37.74 -76.46 -18.65
CA GLN A 348 37.19 -76.68 -19.98
C GLN A 348 38.29 -76.93 -21.02
N GLN A 349 39.36 -76.15 -20.99
CA GLN A 349 40.53 -76.37 -21.87
C GLN A 349 41.23 -77.70 -21.58
N ALA A 350 41.32 -78.10 -20.31
CA ALA A 350 41.89 -79.39 -19.92
C ALA A 350 40.98 -80.55 -20.34
N ALA A 351 39.66 -80.44 -20.14
CA ALA A 351 38.69 -81.46 -20.53
C ALA A 351 38.67 -81.69 -22.04
N THR A 352 38.75 -80.62 -22.85
CA THR A 352 38.86 -80.76 -24.31
C THR A 352 40.19 -81.39 -24.72
N ALA A 353 41.31 -81.04 -24.07
CA ALA A 353 42.60 -81.68 -24.32
C ALA A 353 42.61 -83.17 -23.91
N VAL A 354 42.01 -83.52 -22.77
CA VAL A 354 41.85 -84.92 -22.33
C VAL A 354 40.91 -85.69 -23.26
N LEU A 355 39.81 -85.09 -23.73
CA LEU A 355 38.94 -85.71 -24.73
C LEU A 355 39.68 -85.94 -26.05
N ALA A 356 40.49 -84.98 -26.49
CA ALA A 356 41.32 -85.14 -27.68
C ALA A 356 42.33 -86.29 -27.51
N GLN A 357 42.98 -86.38 -26.34
CA GLN A 357 43.91 -87.47 -26.01
C GLN A 357 43.22 -88.83 -25.85
N ALA A 358 42.03 -88.87 -25.27
CA ALA A 358 41.22 -90.07 -25.12
C ALA A 358 40.66 -90.57 -26.46
N ASN A 359 40.42 -89.68 -27.43
CA ASN A 359 40.00 -90.06 -28.79
C ASN A 359 41.16 -90.57 -29.65
N THR A 360 42.41 -90.13 -29.40
CA THR A 360 43.60 -90.60 -30.13
C THR A 360 44.17 -91.91 -29.57
N SER A 361 43.99 -92.20 -28.27
CA SER A 361 44.49 -93.43 -27.65
C SER A 361 43.93 -94.74 -28.27
N PRO A 362 42.61 -94.87 -28.55
CA PRO A 362 42.05 -96.01 -29.29
C PRO A 362 42.56 -96.10 -30.72
N GLN A 363 42.80 -94.97 -31.39
CA GLN A 363 43.32 -94.94 -32.76
C GLN A 363 44.76 -95.45 -32.83
N MET A 364 45.61 -95.13 -31.85
CA MET A 364 46.96 -95.69 -31.75
C MET A 364 46.95 -97.19 -31.48
N LEU A 365 46.04 -97.68 -30.63
CA LEU A 365 45.85 -99.12 -30.40
C LEU A 365 45.40 -99.86 -31.68
N MET A 366 44.50 -99.25 -32.46
CA MET A 366 44.08 -99.82 -33.76
C MET A 366 45.18 -99.76 -34.83
N ALA A 367 46.16 -98.85 -34.70
CA ALA A 367 47.34 -98.82 -35.55
C ALA A 367 48.39 -99.89 -35.18
N LEU A 368 48.43 -100.34 -33.92
CA LEU A 368 49.28 -101.47 -33.48
C LEU A 368 48.70 -102.85 -33.85
N LEU A 369 47.41 -102.92 -34.19
CA LEU A 369 46.71 -104.15 -34.58
C LEU A 369 46.63 -104.34 -36.11
N LYS A 370 47.32 -103.50 -36.88
CA LYS A 370 47.54 -103.64 -38.33
C LYS A 370 49.01 -103.91 -38.58
#